data_AF-A0AAE5UXI4-F1
#
_entry.id   AF-A0AAE5UXI4-F1
#
_cell.length_a   1.000
_cell.length_b   1.000
_cell.length_c   1.000
_cell.angle_alpha   90.00
_cell.angle_beta   90.00
_cell.angle_gamma   90.00
#
_symmetry.space_group_name_H-M   'P 1'
#
loop_
_entity.id
_entity.type
_entity.pdbx_description
1 polymer ?
#
loop_
_entity_poly.entity_id
_entity_poly.type
_entity_poly.pdbx_seq_one_letter_code
_entity_poly.pdbx_strand_id
1 'polypeptide(L)'
;MKLEWSESFKQDLPVDYIHFLRDNPTGVLLKNSSRWDKRTWNLMGKVALLKRWEMSGVGKAANYECLKLYTTVQEEAGMEFTAPSAHCHSVKLARVAKGFVIGEENGDYLYLDPECKFTVWAYYHDGGEVALLSKSFKELVRTQKPL
;
A
#
# COMPACT_ATOMS: atom_id res chain seq x y z
N MET A 1 5.83 -7.39 -22.20
CA MET A 1 4.76 -6.59 -21.56
C MET A 1 4.70 -6.73 -20.03
N LYS A 2 4.64 -7.94 -19.43
CA LYS A 2 4.95 -8.13 -17.99
C LYS A 2 6.36 -7.64 -17.63
N LEU A 3 7.30 -7.86 -18.54
CA LEU A 3 8.73 -7.53 -18.40
C LEU A 3 9.04 -6.03 -18.15
N GLU A 4 8.34 -5.07 -18.78
CA GLU A 4 8.69 -3.65 -18.62
C GLU A 4 8.32 -3.06 -17.24
N TRP A 5 7.31 -3.63 -16.58
CA TRP A 5 6.85 -3.14 -15.28
C TRP A 5 7.51 -3.86 -14.11
N SER A 6 7.85 -5.15 -14.28
CA SER A 6 8.69 -5.88 -13.32
C SER A 6 10.07 -5.25 -13.18
N GLU A 7 10.64 -4.68 -14.25
CA GLU A 7 11.91 -3.95 -14.19
C GLU A 7 11.81 -2.61 -13.43
N SER A 8 10.67 -1.90 -13.57
CA SER A 8 10.46 -0.60 -12.93
C SER A 8 10.25 -0.71 -11.42
N PHE A 9 9.55 -1.77 -10.97
CA PHE A 9 9.13 -1.94 -9.58
C PHE A 9 9.92 -3.03 -8.82
N LYS A 10 10.76 -3.81 -9.52
CA LYS A 10 11.55 -4.93 -8.97
C LYS A 10 10.73 -5.97 -8.21
N GLN A 11 9.42 -6.04 -8.48
CA GLN A 11 8.48 -6.93 -7.81
C GLN A 11 7.41 -7.39 -8.81
N ASP A 12 7.07 -8.68 -8.78
CA ASP A 12 6.01 -9.25 -9.59
C ASP A 12 4.65 -8.86 -9.00
N LEU A 13 3.92 -7.99 -9.71
CA LEU A 13 2.63 -7.49 -9.26
C LEU A 13 1.46 -8.27 -9.90
N PRO A 14 0.28 -8.30 -9.24
CA PRO A 14 -0.91 -8.92 -9.81
C PRO A 14 -1.26 -8.34 -11.19
N VAL A 15 -1.63 -9.20 -12.14
CA VAL A 15 -1.98 -8.79 -13.52
C VAL A 15 -3.11 -7.78 -13.55
N ASP A 16 -4.13 -7.97 -12.70
CA ASP A 16 -5.26 -7.04 -12.61
C ASP A 16 -4.81 -5.63 -12.19
N TYR A 17 -3.82 -5.53 -11.30
CA TYR A 17 -3.26 -4.24 -10.89
C TYR A 17 -2.41 -3.59 -11.99
N ILE A 18 -1.61 -4.38 -12.71
CA ILE A 18 -0.83 -3.88 -13.85
C ILE A 18 -1.74 -3.35 -14.96
N HIS A 19 -2.83 -4.06 -15.26
CA HIS A 19 -3.82 -3.58 -16.23
C HIS A 19 -4.46 -2.28 -15.77
N PHE A 20 -4.86 -2.22 -14.50
CA PHE A 20 -5.42 -1.01 -13.92
C PHE A 20 -4.48 0.20 -14.00
N LEU A 21 -3.19 0.03 -13.68
CA LEU A 21 -2.20 1.11 -13.76
C LEU A 21 -2.01 1.65 -15.18
N ARG A 22 -2.09 0.77 -16.18
CA ARG A 22 -2.04 1.17 -17.59
C ARG A 22 -3.27 1.98 -17.96
N ASP A 23 -4.44 1.57 -17.50
CA ASP A 23 -5.70 2.22 -17.84
C ASP A 23 -5.90 3.54 -17.05
N ASN A 24 -5.21 3.69 -15.90
CA ASN A 24 -5.28 4.85 -15.00
C ASN A 24 -3.88 5.42 -14.72
N PRO A 25 -3.17 5.95 -15.72
CA PRO A 25 -1.75 6.32 -15.61
C PRO A 25 -1.47 7.46 -14.61
N THR A 26 -2.48 8.30 -14.34
CA THR A 26 -2.42 9.43 -13.40
C THR A 26 -2.94 9.07 -12.00
N GLY A 27 -3.45 7.86 -11.80
CA GLY A 27 -4.15 7.48 -10.58
C GLY A 27 -5.64 7.82 -10.65
N VAL A 28 -6.39 7.39 -9.63
CA VAL A 28 -7.83 7.59 -9.54
C VAL A 28 -8.32 7.49 -8.10
N LEU A 29 -9.32 8.29 -7.77
CA LEU A 29 -9.99 8.26 -6.48
C LEU A 29 -11.01 7.12 -6.45
N LEU A 30 -11.01 6.31 -5.39
CA LEU A 30 -12.02 5.27 -5.21
C LEU A 30 -13.26 5.83 -4.51
N LYS A 31 -14.45 5.40 -4.96
CA LYS A 31 -15.70 5.66 -4.24
C LYS A 31 -15.64 5.01 -2.87
N ASN A 32 -15.87 5.82 -1.83
CA ASN A 32 -16.10 5.30 -0.50
C ASN A 32 -17.47 4.61 -0.42
N SER A 33 -17.45 3.29 -0.54
CA SER A 33 -18.62 2.41 -0.37
C SER A 33 -18.41 1.43 0.78
N SER A 34 -17.31 1.55 1.52
CA SER A 34 -16.97 0.59 2.57
C SER A 34 -17.78 0.86 3.84
N ARG A 35 -18.25 -0.24 4.44
CA ARG A 35 -18.97 -0.20 5.71
C ARG A 35 -18.03 0.08 6.87
N TRP A 36 -16.80 -0.40 6.79
CA TRP A 36 -15.82 -0.46 7.88
C TRP A 36 -14.72 0.58 7.77
N ASP A 37 -14.38 0.96 6.55
CA ASP A 37 -13.38 1.98 6.26
C ASP A 37 -14.07 3.16 5.58
N LYS A 38 -13.91 4.36 6.15
CA LYS A 38 -14.53 5.60 5.64
C LYS A 38 -13.55 6.45 4.84
N ARG A 39 -12.36 5.92 4.54
CA ARG A 39 -11.37 6.59 3.71
C ARG A 39 -11.78 6.57 2.24
N THR A 40 -11.34 7.59 1.52
CA THR A 40 -11.57 7.73 0.08
C THR A 40 -10.24 7.55 -0.63
N TRP A 41 -9.78 6.30 -0.74
CA TRP A 41 -8.43 5.99 -1.22
C TRP A 41 -8.13 6.61 -2.60
N ASN A 42 -7.04 7.36 -2.67
CA ASN A 42 -6.48 7.84 -3.92
C ASN A 42 -5.44 6.84 -4.44
N LEU A 43 -5.80 6.04 -5.43
CA LEU A 43 -4.87 5.12 -6.07
C LEU A 43 -3.86 5.90 -6.91
N MET A 44 -2.58 5.57 -6.74
CA MET A 44 -1.48 6.26 -7.40
C MET A 44 -1.26 5.76 -8.82
N GLY A 45 -1.04 6.69 -9.74
CA GLY A 45 -0.53 6.39 -11.08
C GLY A 45 0.98 6.09 -11.09
N LYS A 46 1.52 5.69 -12.25
CA LYS A 46 2.95 5.30 -12.39
C LYS A 46 3.90 6.38 -11.88
N VAL A 47 3.68 7.64 -12.27
CA VAL A 47 4.55 8.76 -11.91
C VAL A 47 4.56 8.98 -10.39
N ALA A 48 3.39 8.92 -9.76
CA ALA A 48 3.26 9.06 -8.32
C ALA A 48 3.94 7.90 -7.57
N LEU A 49 3.78 6.66 -8.04
CA LEU A 49 4.42 5.48 -7.44
C LEU A 49 5.96 5.56 -7.47
N LEU A 50 6.52 6.02 -8.60
CA LEU A 50 7.97 6.12 -8.79
C LEU A 50 8.59 7.36 -8.13
N LYS A 51 7.78 8.31 -7.67
CA LYS A 51 8.27 9.52 -7.00
C LYS A 51 9.04 9.12 -5.74
N ARG A 52 10.30 9.56 -5.67
CA ARG A 52 11.17 9.35 -4.50
C ARG A 52 11.11 10.54 -3.56
N TRP A 53 11.13 10.25 -2.27
CA TRP A 53 11.13 11.24 -1.21
C TRP A 53 11.99 10.75 -0.04
N GLU A 54 12.36 11.69 0.81
CA GLU A 54 13.26 11.49 1.94
C GLU A 54 12.50 11.72 3.25
N MET A 55 12.66 10.79 4.18
CA MET A 55 12.27 10.94 5.58
C MET A 55 13.52 11.33 6.36
N SER A 56 13.54 12.56 6.86
CA SER A 56 14.69 13.13 7.56
C SER A 56 15.14 12.24 8.71
N GLY A 57 16.42 11.87 8.71
CA GLY A 57 17.02 11.01 9.73
C GLY A 57 16.77 9.50 9.56
N VAL A 58 15.98 9.08 8.57
CA VAL A 58 15.60 7.67 8.37
C VAL A 58 16.08 7.14 7.02
N GLY A 59 15.80 7.86 5.93
CA GLY A 59 16.28 7.46 4.60
C GLY A 59 15.38 7.88 3.45
N LYS A 60 15.58 7.26 2.28
CA LYS A 60 14.92 7.61 1.01
C LYS A 60 14.23 6.41 0.37
N ALA A 61 13.00 6.62 -0.11
CA ALA A 61 12.17 5.60 -0.73
C ALA A 61 11.36 6.17 -1.89
N ALA A 62 11.03 5.35 -2.88
CA ALA A 62 9.89 5.64 -3.77
C ALA A 62 8.57 5.41 -3.02
N ASN A 63 7.49 6.03 -3.47
CA ASN A 63 6.17 5.85 -2.83
C ASN A 63 5.77 4.38 -2.73
N TYR A 64 5.99 3.58 -3.78
CA TYR A 64 5.62 2.16 -3.76
C TYR A 64 6.35 1.34 -2.67
N GLU A 65 7.49 1.82 -2.16
CA GLU A 65 8.32 1.17 -1.15
C GLU A 65 8.38 1.99 0.17
N CYS A 66 7.50 2.98 0.36
CA CYS A 66 7.66 3.91 1.47
C CYS A 66 7.42 3.31 2.85
N LEU A 67 6.66 2.22 2.95
CA LEU A 67 6.39 1.55 4.22
C LEU A 67 7.67 1.13 4.96
N LYS A 68 8.75 0.83 4.24
CA LYS A 68 10.05 0.52 4.87
C LYS A 68 10.57 1.64 5.76
N LEU A 69 10.32 2.91 5.40
CA LEU A 69 10.77 4.06 6.20
C LEU A 69 9.95 4.16 7.48
N TYR A 70 8.63 4.02 7.38
CA TYR A 70 7.74 4.07 8.53
C TYR A 70 8.02 2.93 9.51
N THR A 71 8.20 1.71 9.02
CA THR A 71 8.54 0.57 9.89
C THR A 71 9.89 0.75 10.57
N THR A 72 10.88 1.35 9.90
CA THR A 72 12.17 1.68 10.54
C THR A 72 12.00 2.66 11.69
N VAL A 73 11.19 3.71 11.52
CA VAL A 73 10.89 4.66 12.62
C VAL A 73 10.25 3.93 13.82
N GLN A 74 9.32 3.01 13.55
CA GLN A 74 8.67 2.25 14.62
C GLN A 74 9.65 1.36 15.39
N GLU A 75 10.53 0.67 14.66
CA GLU A 75 11.58 -0.17 15.25
C GLU A 75 12.55 0.66 16.09
N GLU A 76 13.00 1.82 15.59
CA GLU A 76 13.91 2.73 16.29
C GLU A 76 13.27 3.39 17.52
N ALA A 77 11.96 3.64 17.49
CA ALA A 77 11.19 4.15 18.63
C ALA A 77 10.98 3.09 19.74
N GLY A 78 11.44 1.85 19.54
CA GLY A 78 11.27 0.76 20.50
C GLY A 78 9.83 0.26 20.61
N MET A 79 9.00 0.49 19.59
CA MET A 79 7.65 -0.05 19.53
C MET A 79 7.69 -1.56 19.23
N GLU A 80 6.56 -2.25 19.45
CA GLU A 80 6.48 -3.68 19.15
C GLU A 80 6.86 -3.96 17.69
N PHE A 81 7.61 -5.04 17.45
CA PHE A 81 7.99 -5.50 16.10
C PHE A 81 6.80 -6.01 15.26
N THR A 82 5.57 -5.71 15.69
CA THR A 82 4.33 -6.07 15.03
C THR A 82 3.37 -4.89 15.01
N ALA A 83 2.76 -4.62 13.86
CA ALA A 83 1.62 -3.74 13.73
C ALA A 83 0.35 -4.45 14.25
N PRO A 84 -0.44 -3.82 15.13
CA PRO A 84 -1.76 -4.33 15.52
C PRO A 84 -2.66 -4.48 14.29
N SER A 85 -3.56 -5.47 14.31
CA SER A 85 -4.58 -5.60 13.28
C SER A 85 -5.96 -5.70 13.90
N ALA A 86 -6.90 -4.89 13.40
CA ALA A 86 -8.29 -4.92 13.83
C ALA A 86 -9.03 -6.21 13.43
N HIS A 87 -8.48 -6.99 12.50
CA HIS A 87 -9.19 -8.11 11.86
C HIS A 87 -8.42 -9.43 11.89
N CYS A 88 -7.18 -9.45 12.34
CA CYS A 88 -6.37 -10.66 12.47
C CYS A 88 -5.31 -10.52 13.56
N HIS A 89 -4.48 -11.54 13.73
CA HIS A 89 -3.29 -11.47 14.56
C HIS A 89 -2.37 -10.35 14.08
N SER A 90 -1.55 -9.81 15.00
CA SER A 90 -0.60 -8.75 14.69
C SER A 90 0.34 -9.16 13.55
N VAL A 91 0.74 -8.18 12.74
CA VAL A 91 1.54 -8.38 11.53
C VAL A 91 2.95 -7.88 11.77
N LYS A 92 3.96 -8.70 11.55
CA LYS A 92 5.38 -8.29 11.71
C LYS A 92 5.69 -7.04 10.88
N LEU A 93 6.39 -6.06 11.45
CA LEU A 93 6.78 -4.85 10.73
C LEU A 93 7.65 -5.16 9.50
N ALA A 94 8.52 -6.16 9.58
CA ALA A 94 9.28 -6.65 8.43
C ALA A 94 8.41 -7.15 7.26
N ARG A 95 7.17 -7.61 7.52
CA ARG A 95 6.19 -7.95 6.47
C ARG A 95 5.52 -6.70 5.92
N VAL A 96 5.15 -5.75 6.79
CA VAL A 96 4.59 -4.45 6.39
C VAL A 96 5.57 -3.67 5.50
N ALA A 97 6.87 -3.68 5.84
CA ALA A 97 7.94 -3.03 5.08
C ALA A 97 8.07 -3.51 3.62
N LYS A 98 7.62 -4.74 3.34
CA LYS A 98 7.62 -5.35 2.00
C LYS A 98 6.33 -5.06 1.22
N GLY A 99 5.36 -4.41 1.84
CA GLY A 99 4.11 -4.01 1.22
C GLY A 99 4.36 -3.08 0.03
N PHE A 100 3.73 -3.38 -1.10
CA PHE A 100 3.80 -2.52 -2.28
C PHE A 100 2.68 -1.49 -2.21
N VAL A 101 3.02 -0.22 -1.96
CA VAL A 101 2.02 0.85 -1.85
C VAL A 101 1.40 1.15 -3.20
N ILE A 102 0.08 1.26 -3.21
CA ILE A 102 -0.75 1.49 -4.40
C ILE A 102 -1.62 2.73 -4.30
N GLY A 103 -1.74 3.32 -3.11
CA GLY A 103 -2.59 4.48 -2.88
C GLY A 103 -2.34 5.09 -1.51
N GLU A 104 -2.92 6.26 -1.28
CA GLU A 104 -2.90 6.91 0.03
C GLU A 104 -4.19 7.69 0.28
N GLU A 105 -4.42 8.02 1.54
CA GLU A 105 -5.45 8.95 1.99
C GLU A 105 -4.92 9.67 3.24
N ASN A 106 -4.68 10.97 3.15
CA ASN A 106 -4.20 11.80 4.26
C ASN A 106 -2.98 11.21 4.99
N GLY A 107 -2.04 10.63 4.25
CA GLY A 107 -0.82 10.03 4.83
C GLY A 107 -0.97 8.58 5.29
N ASP A 108 -2.18 8.02 5.34
CA ASP A 108 -2.37 6.57 5.46
C ASP A 108 -2.12 5.89 4.12
N TYR A 109 -1.54 4.69 4.14
CA TYR A 109 -1.14 4.01 2.91
C TYR A 109 -1.97 2.78 2.64
N LEU A 110 -2.40 2.64 1.39
CA LEU A 110 -2.99 1.43 0.86
C LEU A 110 -1.91 0.62 0.15
N TYR A 111 -1.79 -0.66 0.47
CA TYR A 111 -0.72 -1.50 -0.09
C TYR A 111 -1.19 -2.92 -0.42
N LEU A 112 -0.44 -3.56 -1.32
CA LEU A 112 -0.55 -4.97 -1.64
C LEU A 112 0.49 -5.75 -0.86
N ASP A 113 0.07 -6.81 -0.18
CA ASP A 113 0.96 -7.65 0.63
C ASP A 113 1.49 -8.86 -0.17
N PRO A 114 2.77 -8.86 -0.60
CA PRO A 114 3.34 -9.98 -1.35
C PRO A 114 3.40 -11.28 -0.56
N GLU A 115 3.52 -11.23 0.77
CA GLU A 115 3.59 -12.44 1.61
C GLU A 115 2.21 -13.07 1.84
N CYS A 116 1.15 -12.35 1.50
CA CYS A 116 -0.24 -12.81 1.62
C CYS A 116 -0.98 -12.71 0.28
N LYS A 117 -0.39 -13.26 -0.78
CA LYS A 117 -0.99 -13.38 -2.13
C LYS A 117 -1.54 -12.06 -2.69
N PHE A 118 -0.90 -10.94 -2.35
CA PHE A 118 -1.32 -9.59 -2.74
C PHE A 118 -2.75 -9.23 -2.30
N THR A 119 -3.12 -9.65 -1.09
CA THR A 119 -4.26 -9.05 -0.37
C THR A 119 -4.03 -7.55 -0.17
N VAL A 120 -5.11 -6.78 -0.05
CA VAL A 120 -5.08 -5.32 0.06
C VAL A 120 -5.24 -4.92 1.52
N TRP A 121 -4.30 -4.11 2.00
CA TRP A 121 -4.24 -3.64 3.36
C TRP A 121 -4.12 -2.13 3.42
N ALA A 122 -4.59 -1.56 4.52
CA ALA A 122 -4.27 -0.20 4.93
C ALA A 122 -3.22 -0.24 6.05
N TYR A 123 -2.28 0.68 6.02
CA TYR A 123 -1.38 1.01 7.12
C TYR A 123 -1.73 2.40 7.64
N TYR A 124 -2.14 2.47 8.90
CA TYR A 124 -2.54 3.69 9.59
C TYR A 124 -1.35 4.27 10.32
N HIS A 125 -0.77 5.34 9.79
CA HIS A 125 0.53 5.83 10.21
C HIS A 125 0.54 6.39 11.65
N ASP A 126 -0.56 7.04 12.06
CA ASP A 126 -0.71 7.62 13.41
C ASP A 126 -0.69 6.56 14.52
N GLY A 127 -1.34 5.41 14.29
CA GLY A 127 -1.45 4.32 15.27
C GLY A 127 -0.45 3.18 15.06
N GLY A 128 0.22 3.16 13.90
CA GLY A 128 1.05 2.04 13.49
C GLY A 128 0.28 0.74 13.23
N GLU A 129 -1.03 0.85 12.99
CA GLU A 129 -1.93 -0.28 12.84
C GLU A 129 -2.09 -0.68 11.37
N VAL A 130 -2.47 -1.93 11.13
CA VAL A 130 -2.83 -2.41 9.79
C VAL A 130 -4.24 -2.98 9.77
N ALA A 131 -4.92 -2.86 8.63
CA ALA A 131 -6.23 -3.45 8.44
C ALA A 131 -6.33 -4.12 7.07
N LEU A 132 -6.82 -5.36 7.05
CA LEU A 132 -7.15 -6.06 5.81
C LEU A 132 -8.42 -5.43 5.22
N LEU A 133 -8.32 -4.84 4.03
CA LEU A 133 -9.45 -4.21 3.34
C LEU A 133 -10.06 -5.08 2.26
N SER A 134 -9.26 -5.92 1.59
CA SER A 134 -9.76 -6.79 0.53
C SER A 134 -8.85 -8.00 0.30
N LYS A 135 -9.41 -9.11 -0.20
CA LYS A 135 -8.63 -10.32 -0.49
C LYS A 135 -7.88 -10.22 -1.83
N SER A 136 -8.17 -9.21 -2.65
CA SER A 136 -7.45 -8.95 -3.89
C SER A 136 -7.70 -7.53 -4.39
N PHE A 137 -6.80 -7.01 -5.24
CA PHE A 137 -7.00 -5.72 -5.90
C PHE A 137 -8.29 -5.68 -6.73
N LYS A 138 -8.59 -6.77 -7.46
CA LYS A 138 -9.82 -6.89 -8.27
C LYS A 138 -11.08 -6.77 -7.42
N GLU A 139 -11.09 -7.38 -6.24
CA GLU A 139 -12.21 -7.28 -5.32
C GLU A 139 -12.37 -5.87 -4.77
N LEU A 140 -11.27 -5.19 -4.42
CA LEU A 140 -11.27 -3.79 -3.99
C LEU A 140 -11.95 -2.88 -5.03
N VAL A 141 -11.49 -2.88 -6.28
CA VAL A 141 -12.05 -1.97 -7.31
C VAL A 141 -13.48 -2.34 -7.72
N ARG A 142 -13.91 -3.58 -7.46
CA ARG A 142 -15.31 -4.01 -7.66
C ARG A 142 -16.23 -3.42 -6.58
N THR A 143 -15.77 -3.39 -5.33
CA THR A 143 -16.57 -2.87 -4.20
C THR A 143 -16.49 -1.35 -4.13
N GLN A 144 -15.28 -0.79 -4.23
CA GLN A 144 -14.97 0.63 -4.23
C GLN A 144 -14.61 1.06 -5.67
N LYS A 145 -15.61 1.43 -6.45
CA LYS A 145 -15.42 1.74 -7.88
C LYS A 145 -14.56 3.00 -8.07
N PRO A 146 -13.69 3.06 -9.09
CA PRO A 146 -13.04 4.30 -9.50
C PRO A 146 -14.08 5.39 -9.80
N LEU A 147 -13.76 6.63 -9.41
CA LEU A 147 -14.56 7.83 -9.68
C LEU A 147 -14.37 8.35 -11.10
#